data_AF-A0A3M1JTQ6-F1
#
_entry.id   AF-A0A3M1JTQ6-F1
#
_cell.length_a   1.000
_cell.length_b   1.000
_cell.length_c   1.000
_cell.angle_alpha   90.00
_cell.angle_beta   90.00
_cell.angle_gamma   90.00
#
_symmetry.space_group_name_H-M   'P 1'
#
loop_
_entity.id
_entity.type
_entity.pdbx_description
1 polymer ?
#
loop_
_entity_poly.entity_id
_entity_poly.type
_entity_poly.pdbx_seq_one_letter_code
_entity_poly.pdbx_strand_id
1 'polypeptide(L)'
;MSSFEEPKTDFFRRPVPAERRVSGWEVALVVYGIGITLPIFFLGSELGETLGLRDAAIAFFGGCLLLGILASATAIVGARTGLSSYMIIEFSFGRDGAKIVNFLMAIALLGYFGATADIFGQAVRDAVQSVYG
;
A
#
# COMPACT_ATOMS: atom_id res chain seq x y z
N MET A 1 -24.92 -6.85 35.20
CA MET A 1 -23.75 -6.14 35.71
C MET A 1 -22.75 -6.08 34.56
N SER A 2 -22.78 -4.98 33.81
CA SER A 2 -22.03 -4.76 32.58
C SER A 2 -20.54 -4.73 32.87
N SER A 3 -19.83 -5.74 32.37
CA SER A 3 -18.37 -5.70 32.27
C SER A 3 -18.02 -4.61 31.27
N PHE A 4 -17.63 -3.45 31.77
CA PHE A 4 -17.09 -2.36 30.97
C PHE A 4 -15.79 -2.88 30.37
N GLU A 5 -15.85 -3.27 29.09
CA GLU A 5 -14.69 -3.49 28.25
C GLU A 5 -13.93 -2.17 28.19
N GLU A 6 -12.76 -2.12 28.84
CA GLU A 6 -11.89 -0.95 28.77
C GLU A 6 -11.63 -0.62 27.30
N PRO A 7 -11.83 0.65 26.87
CA PRO A 7 -11.56 1.02 25.49
C PRO A 7 -10.07 0.80 25.25
N LYS A 8 -9.73 -0.16 24.37
CA LYS A 8 -8.38 -0.30 23.80
C LYS A 8 -7.98 1.09 23.32
N THR A 9 -7.11 1.76 24.09
CA THR A 9 -6.71 3.14 23.82
C THR A 9 -6.08 3.19 22.45
N ASP A 10 -6.84 3.75 21.54
CA ASP A 10 -6.51 3.90 20.13
C ASP A 10 -5.37 4.91 20.01
N PHE A 11 -4.19 4.46 19.58
CA PHE A 11 -3.02 5.32 19.37
C PHE A 11 -3.10 6.12 18.06
N PHE A 12 -4.30 6.49 17.59
CA PHE A 12 -4.46 7.28 16.37
C PHE A 12 -3.83 8.68 16.46
N ARG A 13 -3.58 9.21 17.68
CA ARG A 13 -3.09 10.58 17.91
C ARG A 13 -1.90 10.71 18.86
N ARG A 14 -1.26 9.60 19.25
CA ARG A 14 -0.11 9.63 20.17
C ARG A 14 1.02 8.72 19.65
N PRO A 15 2.30 9.08 19.83
CA PRO A 15 3.41 8.20 19.48
C PRO A 15 3.23 6.86 20.17
N VAL A 16 3.40 5.75 19.43
CA VAL A 16 3.27 4.41 20.01
C VAL A 16 4.46 4.17 20.96
N PRO A 17 4.22 3.82 22.23
CA PRO A 17 5.30 3.50 23.19
C PRO A 17 6.22 2.40 22.65
N ALA A 18 7.52 2.49 22.93
CA ALA A 18 8.53 1.59 22.39
C ALA A 18 8.26 0.10 22.69
N GLU A 19 7.55 -0.20 23.79
CA GLU A 19 7.16 -1.57 24.19
C GLU A 19 6.03 -2.19 23.34
N ARG A 20 5.33 -1.42 22.51
CA ARG A 20 4.27 -1.94 21.60
C ARG A 20 4.61 -1.78 20.11
N ARG A 21 5.86 -1.48 19.78
CA ARG A 21 6.31 -1.45 18.39
C ARG A 21 6.30 -2.87 17.83
N VAL A 22 5.48 -3.09 16.81
CA VAL A 22 5.44 -4.32 16.02
C VAL A 22 6.80 -4.56 15.35
N SER A 23 7.16 -5.83 15.17
CA SER A 23 8.42 -6.18 14.52
C SER A 23 8.40 -5.69 13.08
N GLY A 24 9.52 -5.15 12.60
CA GLY A 24 9.65 -4.73 11.20
C GLY A 24 9.35 -5.86 10.21
N TRP A 25 9.49 -7.12 10.63
CA TRP A 25 9.11 -8.30 9.87
C TRP A 25 7.59 -8.44 9.66
N GLU A 26 6.79 -8.16 10.69
CA GLU A 26 5.32 -8.22 10.60
C GLU A 26 4.80 -7.14 9.65
N VAL A 27 5.38 -5.94 9.73
CA VAL A 27 5.06 -4.84 8.81
C VAL A 27 5.45 -5.19 7.37
N ALA A 28 6.63 -5.79 7.17
CA ALA A 28 7.07 -6.23 5.85
C ALA A 28 6.12 -7.28 5.26
N LEU A 29 5.66 -8.24 6.07
CA LEU A 29 4.68 -9.25 5.64
C LEU A 29 3.34 -8.62 5.22
N VAL A 30 2.84 -7.64 5.98
CA VAL A 30 1.60 -6.92 5.64
C VAL A 30 1.76 -6.14 4.32
N VAL A 31 2.86 -5.40 4.16
CA VAL A 31 3.13 -4.64 2.93
C VAL A 31 3.28 -5.58 1.73
N TYR A 32 3.95 -6.72 1.91
CA TYR A 32 4.06 -7.74 0.88
C TYR A 32 2.70 -8.29 0.48
N GLY A 33 1.82 -8.58 1.44
CA GLY A 33 0.45 -9.02 1.17
C GLY A 33 -0.39 -7.99 0.40
N ILE A 34 -0.28 -6.71 0.75
CA ILE A 34 -0.96 -5.61 0.03
C ILE A 34 -0.43 -5.48 -1.41
N GLY A 35 0.82 -5.84 -1.66
CA GLY A 35 1.42 -5.83 -3.00
C GLY A 35 0.97 -6.95 -3.92
N ILE A 36 0.28 -7.98 -3.42
CA ILE A 36 -0.23 -9.08 -4.25
C ILE A 36 -1.66 -8.76 -4.65
N THR A 37 -1.84 -8.10 -5.79
CA THR A 37 -3.16 -7.73 -6.30
C THR A 37 -3.30 -7.94 -7.81
N LEU A 38 -4.53 -8.18 -8.27
CA LEU A 38 -4.88 -8.38 -9.68
C LEU A 38 -4.27 -7.35 -10.65
N PRO A 39 -4.33 -6.03 -10.40
CA PRO A 39 -3.72 -5.04 -11.30
C PRO A 39 -2.21 -5.24 -11.51
N ILE A 40 -1.49 -5.72 -10.49
CA ILE A 40 -0.04 -5.93 -10.57
C ILE A 40 0.26 -7.16 -11.44
N PHE A 41 -0.55 -8.22 -11.34
CA PHE A 41 -0.43 -9.38 -12.23
C PHE A 41 -0.77 -9.00 -13.69
N PHE A 42 -1.83 -8.23 -13.90
CA PHE A 42 -2.23 -7.76 -15.22
C PHE A 42 -1.12 -6.91 -15.86
N LEU A 43 -0.62 -5.92 -15.11
CA LEU A 43 0.48 -5.06 -15.55
C LEU A 43 1.77 -5.85 -15.80
N GLY A 44 2.06 -6.88 -14.98
CA GLY A 44 3.20 -7.77 -15.21
C GLY A 44 3.07 -8.58 -16.51
N SER A 45 1.86 -9.04 -16.84
CA SER A 45 1.59 -9.72 -18.12
C SER A 45 1.80 -8.80 -19.31
N GLU A 46 1.26 -7.58 -19.23
CA GLU A 46 1.38 -6.56 -20.29
C GLU A 46 2.85 -6.11 -20.49
N LEU A 47 3.60 -5.94 -19.40
CA LEU A 47 5.05 -5.67 -19.47
C LEU A 47 5.83 -6.82 -20.12
N GLY A 48 5.44 -8.07 -19.86
CA GLY A 48 6.05 -9.25 -20.46
C GLY A 48 5.82 -9.35 -21.97
N GLU A 49 4.64 -8.96 -22.44
CA GLU A 49 4.29 -8.94 -23.86
C GLU A 49 4.98 -7.79 -24.61
N THR A 50 5.07 -6.61 -23.99
CA THR A 50 5.61 -5.39 -24.64
C THR A 50 7.13 -5.36 -24.75
N LEU A 51 7.87 -5.80 -23.71
CA LEU A 51 9.35 -5.78 -23.69
C LEU A 51 9.97 -7.16 -23.96
N GLY A 52 9.18 -8.24 -23.92
CA GLY A 52 9.69 -9.60 -23.92
C GLY A 52 10.23 -10.02 -22.54
N LEU A 53 10.19 -11.33 -22.26
CA LEU A 53 10.45 -11.90 -20.93
C LEU A 53 11.79 -11.47 -20.30
N ARG A 54 12.86 -11.38 -21.10
CA ARG A 54 14.21 -11.09 -20.59
C ARG A 54 14.37 -9.63 -20.16
N ASP A 55 13.89 -8.70 -20.99
CA ASP A 55 14.02 -7.28 -20.71
C ASP A 55 12.97 -6.81 -19.70
N ALA A 56 11.77 -7.41 -19.71
CA ALA A 56 10.76 -7.22 -18.67
C ALA A 56 11.27 -7.65 -17.29
N ALA A 57 11.98 -8.78 -17.18
CA ALA A 57 12.57 -9.23 -15.92
C ALA A 57 13.63 -8.25 -15.39
N ILE A 58 14.50 -7.72 -16.25
CA ILE A 58 15.52 -6.74 -15.86
C ILE A 58 14.87 -5.43 -15.42
N ALA A 59 13.87 -4.94 -16.17
CA ALA A 59 13.12 -3.74 -15.82
C ALA A 59 12.38 -3.92 -14.49
N PHE A 60 11.77 -5.08 -14.25
CA PHE A 60 11.10 -5.41 -13.00
C PHE A 60 12.08 -5.44 -11.83
N PHE A 61 13.22 -6.13 -11.95
CA PHE A 61 14.24 -6.14 -10.91
C PHE A 61 14.81 -4.74 -10.63
N GLY A 62 15.04 -3.94 -11.67
CA GLY A 62 15.48 -2.55 -11.52
C GLY A 62 14.46 -1.69 -10.80
N GLY A 63 13.18 -1.81 -11.16
CA GLY A 63 12.06 -1.13 -10.51
C GLY A 63 11.90 -1.55 -9.05
N CYS A 64 11.92 -2.86 -8.77
CA CYS A 64 11.85 -3.40 -7.42
C CYS A 64 13.03 -2.96 -6.55
N LEU A 65 14.24 -2.88 -7.10
CA LEU A 65 15.42 -2.39 -6.37
C LEU A 65 15.24 -0.92 -5.98
N LEU A 66 14.83 -0.06 -6.93
CA LEU A 66 14.58 1.35 -6.68
C LEU A 66 13.45 1.54 -5.64
N LEU A 67 12.33 0.84 -5.83
CA LEU A 67 11.20 0.85 -4.90
C LEU A 67 11.62 0.34 -3.52
N GLY A 68 12.45 -0.69 -3.44
CA GLY A 68 12.99 -1.22 -2.19
C GLY A 68 13.87 -0.22 -1.44
N ILE A 69 14.71 0.54 -2.16
CA ILE A 69 15.51 1.62 -1.56
C ILE A 69 14.60 2.72 -1.02
N LEU A 70 13.61 3.16 -1.79
CA LEU A 70 12.66 4.20 -1.35
C LEU A 70 11.79 3.73 -0.18
N ALA A 71 11.30 2.49 -0.25
CA ALA A 71 10.49 1.88 0.79
C ALA A 71 11.29 1.68 2.08
N SER A 72 12.54 1.22 1.99
CA SER A 72 13.41 1.07 3.16
C SER A 72 13.77 2.41 3.81
N ALA A 73 14.07 3.45 3.01
CA ALA A 73 14.27 4.79 3.55
C ALA A 73 13.01 5.31 4.28
N THR A 74 11.84 5.13 3.67
CA THR A 74 10.55 5.52 4.27
C THR A 74 10.24 4.72 5.54
N ALA A 75 10.52 3.41 5.53
CA ALA A 75 10.33 2.52 6.67
C ALA A 75 11.26 2.86 7.84
N ILE A 76 12.52 3.22 7.56
CA ILE A 76 13.48 3.68 8.59
C ILE A 76 13.00 4.98 9.23
N VAL A 77 12.51 5.93 8.42
CA VAL A 77 11.94 7.20 8.94
C VAL A 77 10.70 6.92 9.79
N GLY A 78 9.80 6.05 9.34
CA GLY A 78 8.62 5.64 10.12
C GLY A 78 8.97 4.91 11.42
N ALA A 79 9.93 4.00 11.39
CA ALA A 79 10.37 3.23 12.55
C ALA A 79 11.10 4.10 13.59
N ARG A 80 11.93 5.06 13.15
CA ARG A 80 12.66 5.97 14.05
C ARG A 80 11.75 7.00 14.69
N THR A 81 10.77 7.52 13.95
CA THR A 81 9.81 8.49 14.49
C THR A 81 8.76 7.83 15.38
N GLY A 82 8.40 6.55 15.16
CA GLY A 82 7.35 5.87 15.92
C GLY A 82 5.98 6.53 15.74
N LEU A 83 5.86 7.33 14.67
CA LEU A 83 4.72 8.13 14.30
C LEU A 83 3.98 7.41 13.16
N SER A 84 2.65 7.43 13.20
CA SER A 84 1.86 6.97 12.05
C SER A 84 2.20 7.80 10.81
N SER A 85 2.02 7.26 9.61
CA SER A 85 2.29 7.98 8.35
C SER A 85 1.64 9.37 8.31
N TYR A 86 0.48 9.53 8.96
CA TYR A 86 -0.22 10.79 9.12
C TYR A 86 0.55 11.84 9.95
N MET A 87 1.15 11.42 11.07
CA MET A 87 1.94 12.30 11.94
C MET A 87 3.26 12.74 11.29
N ILE A 88 3.86 11.92 10.43
CA ILE A 88 5.04 12.30 9.64
C ILE A 88 4.68 13.40 8.64
N ILE A 89 3.54 13.26 7.96
CA ILE A 89 3.03 14.25 7.02
C ILE A 89 2.69 15.57 7.74
N GLU A 90 2.05 15.49 8.92
CA GLU A 90 1.76 16.66 9.76
C GLU A 90 3.02 17.34 10.29
N PHE A 91 4.09 16.59 10.57
CA PHE A 91 5.38 17.15 10.97
C PHE A 91 6.10 17.87 9.81
N SER A 92 6.09 17.30 8.60
CA SER A 92 6.78 17.88 7.44
C SER A 92 6.05 19.05 6.79
N PHE A 93 4.71 19.01 6.73
CA PHE A 93 3.89 20.00 6.00
C PHE A 93 2.99 20.85 6.90
N GLY A 94 2.99 20.61 8.21
CA GLY A 94 2.08 21.25 9.15
C GLY A 94 0.64 20.75 9.02
N ARG A 95 -0.24 21.26 9.89
CA ARG A 95 -1.62 20.79 10.05
C ARG A 95 -2.51 21.04 8.83
N ASP A 96 -2.26 22.13 8.10
CA ASP A 96 -3.03 22.47 6.90
C ASP A 96 -2.48 21.82 5.63
N GLY A 97 -1.14 21.68 5.52
CA GLY A 97 -0.52 20.92 4.43
C GLY A 97 -0.85 19.42 4.51
N ALA A 98 -0.95 18.86 5.71
CA ALA A 98 -1.36 17.48 5.90
C ALA A 98 -2.77 17.17 5.40
N LYS A 99 -3.71 18.14 5.46
CA LYS A 99 -5.06 17.95 4.89
C LYS A 99 -5.01 17.78 3.37
N ILE A 100 -4.21 18.59 2.67
CA ILE A 100 -4.07 18.53 1.22
C ILE A 100 -3.42 17.21 0.81
N VAL A 101 -2.32 16.82 1.47
CA VAL A 101 -1.64 15.55 1.19
C VAL A 101 -2.57 14.37 1.47
N ASN A 102 -3.31 14.39 2.58
CA ASN A 102 -4.28 13.34 2.90
C ASN A 102 -5.42 13.27 1.87
N PHE A 103 -5.88 14.41 1.35
CA PHE A 103 -6.87 14.44 0.28
C PHE A 103 -6.33 13.85 -1.02
N LEU A 104 -5.09 14.19 -1.41
CA LEU A 104 -4.42 13.59 -2.56
C LEU A 104 -4.21 12.09 -2.38
N MET A 105 -3.83 11.63 -1.17
CA MET A 105 -3.74 10.21 -0.85
C MET A 105 -5.09 9.52 -0.95
N ALA A 106 -6.18 10.15 -0.47
CA ALA A 106 -7.52 9.60 -0.63
C ALA A 106 -7.89 9.44 -2.11
N ILE A 107 -7.59 10.42 -2.96
CA ILE A 107 -7.81 10.32 -4.41
C ILE A 107 -6.95 9.20 -5.02
N ALA A 108 -5.67 9.09 -4.64
CA ALA A 108 -4.78 8.05 -5.12
C ALA A 108 -5.27 6.65 -4.74
N LEU A 109 -5.75 6.48 -3.50
CA LEU A 109 -6.35 5.22 -3.04
C LEU A 109 -7.65 4.92 -3.80
N LEU A 110 -8.51 5.92 -4.00
CA LEU A 110 -9.72 5.76 -4.81
C LEU A 110 -9.38 5.35 -6.25
N GLY A 111 -8.35 5.93 -6.85
CA GLY A 111 -7.84 5.54 -8.17
C GLY A 111 -7.32 4.10 -8.19
N TYR A 112 -6.54 3.69 -7.19
CA TYR A 112 -6.04 2.32 -7.07
C TYR A 112 -7.16 1.29 -6.97
N PHE A 113 -8.13 1.51 -6.08
CA PHE A 113 -9.29 0.62 -5.95
C PHE A 113 -10.21 0.66 -7.17
N GLY A 114 -10.38 1.83 -7.80
CA GLY A 114 -11.14 1.99 -9.04
C GLY A 114 -10.54 1.17 -10.18
N ALA A 115 -9.23 1.26 -10.41
CA ALA A 115 -8.53 0.46 -11.42
C ALA A 115 -8.61 -1.04 -11.11
N THR A 116 -8.49 -1.42 -9.83
CA THR A 116 -8.65 -2.82 -9.40
C THR A 116 -10.05 -3.33 -9.72
N ALA A 117 -11.10 -2.54 -9.46
CA ALA A 117 -12.48 -2.89 -9.74
C ALA A 117 -12.76 -2.97 -11.25
N ASP A 118 -12.15 -2.10 -12.06
CA ASP A 118 -12.31 -2.12 -13.51
C ASP A 118 -11.71 -3.40 -14.13
N ILE A 119 -10.47 -3.75 -13.78
CA ILE A 119 -9.82 -4.99 -14.23
C ILE A 119 -10.62 -6.21 -13.77
N PHE A 120 -11.13 -6.20 -12.55
CA PHE A 120 -12.01 -7.26 -12.06
C PHE A 120 -13.30 -7.37 -12.87
N GLY A 121 -13.93 -6.24 -13.20
CA GLY A 121 -15.12 -6.18 -14.03
C GLY A 121 -14.88 -6.72 -15.45
N GLN A 122 -13.73 -6.41 -16.05
CA GLN A 122 -13.31 -6.98 -17.32
C GLN A 122 -13.17 -8.51 -17.23
N ALA A 123 -12.41 -9.00 -16.24
CA ALA A 123 -12.21 -10.43 -16.03
C ALA A 123 -13.54 -11.20 -15.82
N VAL A 124 -14.50 -10.63 -15.09
CA VAL A 124 -15.82 -11.24 -14.89
C VAL A 124 -16.63 -11.27 -16.19
N ARG A 125 -16.61 -10.18 -16.97
CA ARG A 125 -17.31 -10.14 -18.27
C ARG A 125 -16.77 -11.21 -19.22
N ASP A 126 -15.45 -11.33 -19.31
CA ASP A 126 -14.78 -12.31 -20.16
C ASP A 126 -15.13 -13.74 -19.72
N ALA A 127 -15.11 -14.00 -18.41
CA ALA A 127 -15.50 -15.30 -17.84
C ALA A 127 -16.95 -15.67 -18.17
N VAL A 128 -17.89 -14.72 -18.02
CA VAL A 128 -19.32 -14.96 -18.34
C VAL A 128 -19.51 -15.22 -19.83
N GLN A 129 -18.84 -14.47 -20.70
CA GLN A 129 -18.91 -14.70 -22.15
C GLN A 129 -18.31 -16.05 -22.55
N SER A 130 -17.23 -16.50 -21.91
CA SER A 130 -16.63 -17.80 -22.21
C SER A 130 -17.51 -19.01 -21.83
N VAL A 131 -18.48 -18.82 -20.94
CA VAL A 131 -19.40 -19.87 -20.46
C VAL A 131 -20.72 -19.88 -21.25
N TYR A 132 -21.19 -18.71 -21.70
CA TYR A 132 -22.48 -18.55 -22.37
C TYR A 132 -22.39 -18.24 -23.88
N GLY A 133 -21.21 -17.97 -24.42
CA GLY A 133 -20.93 -17.76 -25.84
C GLY A 133 -20.16 -18.92 -26.45
#